data_AF-A0A3D1PDW6-F1
#
_entry.id   AF-A0A3D1PDW6-F1
#
_cell.length_a   1.000
_cell.length_b   1.000
_cell.length_c   1.000
_cell.angle_alpha   90.00
_cell.angle_beta   90.00
_cell.angle_gamma   90.00
#
_symmetry.space_group_name_H-M   'P 1'
#
loop_
_entity.id
_entity.type
_entity.pdbx_description
1 polymer ?
#
loop_
_entity_poly.entity_id
_entity_poly.type
_entity_poly.pdbx_seq_one_letter_code
_entity_poly.pdbx_strand_id
1 'polypeptide(L)'
;MQQEQRDRALKAFQEFLTTSLEALLAKHEQISSESSALELFHNVAATVPAYKAFLTESGIDPASIQKFEDFQQLPLLTKENYLRRHSLPDLCRNGKLERCDAIAVSSGSTGKPTFWSRFLTDELQIATRFEQIFHDSFHADTRPTLAVICFALGTWVGGIYTTNCCRYLASKGYPITVVTPGNNKEEIFRVVQELGGLFEQVVLLGYPPFLKDVIDDGIARGVEWQKYQIKLVMAGEVFSEEWRSLVGERLGAKNPCYESASLYGTADAGVLGNETPLSICIRRFLANNPDAARSLFGESRLPTLVQYDPLHRFFEVSDRATRGGEGNRTLLFSGDNGVPLLRYHIADTGGTIAYDEMLKFLAQRGFDPLETLQQQGTRGIHSLPFVYVFGRSDFTVSYFGANIYPENVTVGLEQPEIKEWVTGKFVLQVKEDADKNRFLSVVV
;
A
#
# COMPACT_ATOMS: atom_id res chain seq x y z
N MET A 1 -12.84 0.51 33.16
CA MET A 1 -13.31 0.51 31.76
C MET A 1 -13.52 1.96 31.33
N GLN A 2 -12.94 2.41 30.21
CA GLN A 2 -13.04 3.80 29.76
C GLN A 2 -14.28 3.98 28.85
N GLN A 3 -15.27 4.75 29.29
CA GLN A 3 -16.55 4.93 28.56
C GLN A 3 -16.35 5.53 27.16
N GLU A 4 -15.57 6.62 27.09
CA GLU A 4 -15.26 7.34 25.84
C GLU A 4 -14.64 6.42 24.76
N GLN A 5 -13.69 5.57 25.17
CA GLN A 5 -13.02 4.64 24.26
C GLN A 5 -14.00 3.59 23.71
N ARG A 6 -14.90 3.08 24.56
CA ARG A 6 -15.94 2.12 24.18
C ARG A 6 -16.93 2.74 23.19
N ASP A 7 -17.38 3.96 23.47
CA ASP A 7 -18.36 4.64 22.63
C ASP A 7 -17.76 5.00 21.26
N ARG A 8 -16.48 5.42 21.22
CA ARG A 8 -15.72 5.61 19.98
C ARG A 8 -15.64 4.32 19.16
N ALA A 9 -15.30 3.20 19.78
CA ALA A 9 -15.21 1.91 19.11
C ALA A 9 -16.56 1.46 18.56
N LEU A 10 -17.63 1.55 19.38
CA LEU A 10 -18.98 1.15 18.97
C LEU A 10 -19.47 1.98 17.78
N LYS A 11 -19.30 3.31 17.84
CA LYS A 11 -19.71 4.21 16.77
C LYS A 11 -18.99 3.89 15.46
N ALA A 12 -17.66 3.84 15.49
CA ALA A 12 -16.86 3.58 14.30
C ALA A 12 -17.14 2.19 13.70
N PHE A 13 -17.31 1.18 14.56
CA PHE A 13 -17.64 -0.17 14.10
C PHE A 13 -19.05 -0.24 13.51
N GLN A 14 -20.04 0.36 14.17
CA GLN A 14 -21.40 0.45 13.62
C GLN A 14 -21.41 1.16 12.26
N GLU A 15 -20.75 2.31 12.14
CA GLU A 15 -20.62 3.05 10.89
C GLU A 15 -19.97 2.20 9.79
N PHE A 16 -18.88 1.49 10.11
CA PHE A 16 -18.22 0.58 9.16
C PHE A 16 -19.15 -0.56 8.70
N LEU A 17 -19.89 -1.18 9.62
CA LEU A 17 -20.76 -2.32 9.32
C LEU A 17 -21.98 -1.93 8.49
N THR A 18 -22.56 -0.74 8.71
CA THR A 18 -23.84 -0.35 8.10
C THR A 18 -23.70 0.55 6.88
N THR A 19 -22.53 1.16 6.65
CA THR A 19 -22.29 2.00 5.47
C THR A 19 -21.74 1.16 4.31
N SER A 20 -22.39 1.25 3.15
CA SER A 20 -21.91 0.57 1.94
C SER A 20 -20.55 1.11 1.50
N LEU A 21 -19.77 0.28 0.79
CA LEU A 21 -18.50 0.68 0.23
C LEU A 21 -18.64 1.92 -0.67
N GLU A 22 -19.60 1.91 -1.59
CA GLU A 22 -19.88 3.03 -2.50
C GLU A 22 -20.13 4.34 -1.74
N ALA A 23 -20.97 4.30 -0.70
CA ALA A 23 -21.25 5.48 0.11
C ALA A 23 -20.04 5.96 0.92
N LEU A 24 -19.13 5.06 1.33
CA LEU A 24 -17.88 5.45 1.98
C LEU A 24 -16.94 6.16 0.99
N LEU A 25 -16.82 5.65 -0.23
CA LEU A 25 -15.93 6.22 -1.25
C LEU A 25 -16.45 7.56 -1.78
N ALA A 26 -17.75 7.69 -2.03
CA ALA A 26 -18.34 8.92 -2.57
C ALA A 26 -18.24 10.15 -1.64
N LYS A 27 -17.86 9.97 -0.35
CA LYS A 27 -17.73 11.08 0.60
C LYS A 27 -16.74 12.15 0.11
N HIS A 28 -15.68 11.77 -0.58
CA HIS A 28 -14.67 12.72 -1.06
C HIS A 28 -15.20 13.68 -2.13
N GLU A 29 -16.32 13.36 -2.78
CA GLU A 29 -16.93 14.22 -3.78
C GLU A 29 -17.66 15.41 -3.14
N GLN A 30 -18.02 15.28 -1.87
CA GLN A 30 -18.80 16.27 -1.11
C GLN A 30 -17.98 17.00 -0.05
N ILE A 31 -16.92 16.37 0.44
CA ILE A 31 -16.06 16.88 1.51
C ILE A 31 -14.70 17.27 0.92
N SER A 32 -14.26 18.50 1.17
CA SER A 32 -12.91 18.94 0.78
C SER A 32 -11.85 18.23 1.61
N SER A 33 -10.95 17.51 0.94
CA SER A 33 -9.81 16.86 1.58
C SER A 33 -8.84 17.84 2.25
N GLU A 34 -8.72 19.05 1.71
CA GLU A 34 -7.91 20.13 2.31
C GLU A 34 -8.51 20.58 3.65
N SER A 35 -9.84 20.74 3.70
CA SER A 35 -10.55 21.08 4.93
C SER A 35 -10.43 19.97 5.98
N SER A 36 -10.51 18.70 5.56
CA SER A 36 -10.32 17.55 6.46
C SER A 36 -8.90 17.47 7.00
N ALA A 37 -7.88 17.77 6.19
CA ALA A 37 -6.49 17.83 6.65
C ALA A 37 -6.27 18.96 7.68
N LEU A 38 -6.90 20.12 7.47
CA LEU A 38 -6.86 21.23 8.41
C LEU A 38 -7.59 20.92 9.74
N GLU A 39 -8.75 20.26 9.67
CA GLU A 39 -9.46 19.78 10.86
C GLU A 39 -8.60 18.79 11.65
N LEU A 40 -7.97 17.84 10.97
CA LEU A 40 -7.03 16.91 11.58
C LEU A 40 -5.86 17.65 12.23
N PHE A 41 -5.29 18.67 11.57
CA PHE A 41 -4.24 19.51 12.14
C PHE A 41 -4.64 20.11 13.49
N HIS A 42 -5.79 20.80 13.55
CA HIS A 42 -6.25 21.43 14.78
C HIS A 42 -6.48 20.42 15.89
N ASN A 43 -7.06 19.27 15.54
CA ASN A 43 -7.32 18.20 16.47
C ASN A 43 -6.02 17.59 17.04
N VAL A 44 -5.01 17.37 16.20
CA VAL A 44 -3.70 16.85 16.62
C VAL A 44 -2.92 17.88 17.44
N ALA A 45 -2.92 19.15 17.04
CA ALA A 45 -2.30 20.24 17.81
C ALA A 45 -2.90 20.40 19.21
N ALA A 46 -4.21 20.17 19.36
CA ALA A 46 -4.89 20.24 20.64
C ALA A 46 -4.64 19.02 21.54
N THR A 47 -4.46 17.83 20.95
CA THR A 47 -4.53 16.57 21.71
C THR A 47 -3.24 15.77 21.77
N VAL A 48 -2.25 15.98 20.89
CA VAL A 48 -1.01 15.18 20.85
C VAL A 48 0.15 15.97 21.49
N PRO A 49 0.67 15.54 22.66
CA PRO A 49 1.73 16.25 23.37
C PRO A 49 2.99 16.50 22.53
N ALA A 50 3.45 15.49 21.79
CA ALA A 50 4.62 15.61 20.91
C ALA A 50 4.43 16.68 19.83
N TYR A 51 3.26 16.71 19.19
CA TYR A 51 2.99 17.69 18.13
C TYR A 51 2.91 19.11 18.68
N LYS A 52 2.31 19.29 19.87
CA LYS A 52 2.30 20.58 20.56
C LYS A 52 3.73 21.07 20.89
N ALA A 53 4.59 20.17 21.37
CA ALA A 53 6.00 20.48 21.61
C ALA A 53 6.71 20.86 20.31
N PHE A 54 6.51 20.08 19.24
CA PHE A 54 7.07 20.34 17.91
C PHE A 54 6.68 21.71 17.33
N LEU A 55 5.41 22.10 17.45
CA LEU A 55 4.94 23.42 17.01
C LEU A 55 5.56 24.55 17.85
N THR A 56 5.65 24.36 19.18
CA THR A 56 6.27 25.33 20.09
C THR A 56 7.75 25.53 19.77
N GLU A 57 8.50 24.43 19.58
CA GLU A 57 9.92 24.47 19.18
C GLU A 57 10.12 25.14 17.82
N SER A 58 9.13 25.03 16.92
CA SER A 58 9.14 25.66 15.61
C SER A 58 8.64 27.12 15.63
N GLY A 59 8.23 27.64 16.80
CA GLY A 59 7.70 29.00 16.93
C GLY A 59 6.34 29.21 16.25
N ILE A 60 5.55 28.14 16.10
CA ILE A 60 4.26 28.15 15.39
C ILE A 60 3.12 28.18 16.40
N ASP A 61 2.25 29.19 16.28
CA ASP A 61 0.97 29.22 16.98
C ASP A 61 -0.09 28.43 16.20
N PRO A 62 -0.66 27.33 16.73
CA PRO A 62 -1.69 26.56 16.06
C PRO A 62 -2.92 27.40 15.66
N ALA A 63 -3.23 28.48 16.39
CA ALA A 63 -4.35 29.36 16.07
C ALA A 63 -4.09 30.21 14.82
N SER A 64 -2.84 30.34 14.37
CA SER A 64 -2.50 31.09 13.15
C SER A 64 -2.73 30.32 11.85
N ILE A 65 -2.91 29.00 11.93
CA ILE A 65 -3.11 28.13 10.78
C ILE A 65 -4.61 28.04 10.52
N GLN A 66 -5.14 28.81 9.58
CA GLN A 66 -6.59 28.95 9.37
C GLN A 66 -7.06 28.47 7.99
N LYS A 67 -6.15 28.37 7.03
CA LYS A 67 -6.42 27.93 5.66
C LYS A 67 -5.35 26.94 5.21
N PHE A 68 -5.63 26.25 4.10
CA PHE A 68 -4.77 25.19 3.59
C PHE A 68 -3.36 25.68 3.25
N GLU A 69 -3.21 26.92 2.76
CA GLU A 69 -1.90 27.48 2.45
C GLU A 69 -1.03 27.66 3.70
N ASP A 70 -1.63 27.94 4.86
CA ASP A 70 -0.92 28.03 6.14
C ASP A 70 -0.49 26.63 6.59
N PHE A 71 -1.37 25.64 6.44
CA PHE A 71 -1.06 24.24 6.70
C PHE A 71 0.15 23.78 5.85
N GLN A 72 0.21 24.19 4.59
CA GLN A 72 1.33 23.89 3.70
C GLN A 72 2.66 24.59 4.10
N GLN A 73 2.64 25.55 5.03
CA GLN A 73 3.88 26.12 5.61
C GLN A 73 4.40 25.34 6.81
N LEU A 74 3.63 24.40 7.36
CA LEU A 74 4.05 23.61 8.52
C LEU A 74 5.32 22.81 8.19
N PRO A 75 6.30 22.77 9.11
CA PRO A 75 7.49 21.94 8.94
C PRO A 75 7.12 20.48 8.75
N LEU A 76 7.80 19.81 7.82
CA LEU A 76 7.57 18.39 7.54
C LEU A 76 7.93 17.54 8.76
N LEU A 77 7.08 16.56 9.07
CA LEU A 77 7.43 15.55 10.06
C LEU A 77 8.32 14.50 9.43
N THR A 78 9.37 14.10 10.14
CA THR A 78 10.30 13.04 9.75
C THR A 78 10.57 12.13 10.94
N LYS A 79 11.19 10.98 10.70
CA LYS A 79 11.66 10.12 11.80
C LYS A 79 12.64 10.84 12.72
N GLU A 80 13.52 11.68 12.17
CA GLU A 80 14.62 12.33 12.92
C GLU A 80 14.16 13.53 13.74
N ASN A 81 13.34 14.40 13.15
CA ASN A 81 12.93 15.65 13.81
C ASN A 81 11.71 15.49 14.71
N TYR A 82 10.97 14.38 14.61
CA TYR A 82 9.73 14.17 15.34
C TYR A 82 9.74 12.83 16.08
N LEU A 83 9.64 11.70 15.38
CA LEU A 83 9.42 10.40 16.03
C LEU A 83 10.51 10.01 17.02
N ARG A 84 11.78 10.22 16.68
CA ARG A 84 12.93 9.86 17.54
C ARG A 84 13.13 10.82 18.71
N ARG A 85 12.48 11.99 18.71
CA ARG A 85 12.59 13.00 19.76
C ARG A 85 11.58 12.83 20.89
N HIS A 86 10.54 12.04 20.67
CA HIS A 86 9.43 11.89 21.61
C HIS A 86 9.23 10.44 22.03
N SER A 87 8.68 10.24 23.23
CA SER A 87 8.28 8.92 23.69
C SER A 87 7.04 8.45 22.92
N LEU A 88 6.83 7.12 22.81
CA LEU A 88 5.64 6.59 22.15
C LEU A 88 4.33 7.11 22.79
N PRO A 89 4.18 7.19 24.13
CA PRO A 89 3.01 7.83 24.73
C PRO A 89 2.78 9.27 24.27
N ASP A 90 3.82 10.11 24.19
CA ASP A 90 3.68 11.52 23.77
C ASP A 90 3.25 11.68 22.32
N LEU A 91 3.56 10.70 21.48
CA LEU A 91 3.10 10.61 20.09
C LEU A 91 1.62 10.21 19.97
N CYS A 92 1.04 9.63 21.03
CA CYS A 92 -0.37 9.26 21.09
C CYS A 92 -1.24 10.42 21.56
N ARG A 93 -2.54 10.34 21.20
CA ARG A 93 -3.54 11.30 21.68
C ARG A 93 -3.61 11.32 23.21
N ASN A 94 -3.53 12.52 23.76
CA ASN A 94 -3.53 12.85 25.19
C ASN A 94 -2.37 12.23 25.99
N GLY A 95 -1.30 11.77 25.33
CA GLY A 95 -0.21 11.09 26.03
C GLY A 95 -0.52 9.66 26.49
N LYS A 96 -1.64 9.07 26.02
CA LYS A 96 -2.23 7.84 26.59
C LYS A 96 -2.08 6.65 25.65
N LEU A 97 -0.97 5.92 25.81
CA LEU A 97 -0.72 4.69 25.04
C LEU A 97 -1.76 3.60 25.32
N GLU A 98 -2.27 3.52 26.55
CA GLU A 98 -3.27 2.53 26.96
C GLU A 98 -4.67 2.72 26.32
N ARG A 99 -4.87 3.81 25.56
CA ARG A 99 -6.05 4.02 24.70
C ARG A 99 -5.89 3.41 23.30
N CYS A 100 -4.70 2.89 22.99
CA CYS A 100 -4.42 2.03 21.84
C CYS A 100 -4.53 0.57 22.28
N ASP A 101 -4.95 -0.33 21.39
CA ASP A 101 -5.18 -1.76 21.67
C ASP A 101 -4.18 -2.69 20.97
N ALA A 102 -3.34 -2.15 20.08
CA ALA A 102 -2.30 -2.90 19.39
C ALA A 102 -1.01 -2.08 19.20
N ILE A 103 0.11 -2.79 19.05
CA ILE A 103 1.41 -2.22 18.66
C ILE A 103 1.95 -3.00 17.46
N ALA A 104 2.27 -2.28 16.40
CA ALA A 104 2.98 -2.78 15.24
C ALA A 104 4.43 -2.28 15.21
N VAL A 105 5.30 -2.98 14.49
CA VAL A 105 6.72 -2.66 14.34
C VAL A 105 7.06 -2.48 12.87
N SER A 106 7.83 -1.44 12.55
CA SER A 106 8.37 -1.22 11.21
C SER A 106 9.58 -2.12 10.93
N SER A 107 9.78 -2.54 9.67
CA SER A 107 10.87 -3.43 9.21
C SER A 107 12.30 -2.97 9.56
N GLY A 108 12.48 -1.71 9.94
CA GLY A 108 13.82 -1.18 10.26
C GLY A 108 14.71 -0.99 9.03
N SER A 109 14.16 -0.92 7.81
CA SER A 109 14.95 -0.74 6.58
C SER A 109 15.84 0.51 6.57
N THR A 110 15.60 1.46 7.47
CA THR A 110 16.32 2.74 7.62
C THR A 110 17.01 2.86 9.00
N GLY A 111 17.25 1.73 9.68
CA GLY A 111 17.91 1.67 10.99
C GLY A 111 17.02 1.02 12.06
N LYS A 112 16.93 1.64 13.24
CA LYS A 112 16.19 1.05 14.38
C LYS A 112 14.69 0.91 14.05
N PRO A 113 14.11 -0.29 14.17
CA PRO A 113 12.66 -0.50 14.09
C PRO A 113 11.89 0.46 15.01
N THR A 114 10.75 0.95 14.52
CA THR A 114 9.91 1.92 15.24
C THR A 114 8.59 1.25 15.63
N PHE A 115 8.12 1.52 16.85
CA PHE A 115 6.83 1.06 17.35
C PHE A 115 5.72 2.01 16.92
N TRP A 116 4.59 1.44 16.52
CA TRP A 116 3.41 2.15 16.05
C TRP A 116 2.20 1.65 16.82
N SER A 117 1.66 2.50 17.68
CA SER A 117 0.43 2.21 18.40
C SER A 117 -0.78 2.35 17.47
N ARG A 118 -1.77 1.49 17.68
CA ARG A 118 -3.02 1.48 16.90
C ARG A 118 -4.20 1.20 17.80
N PHE A 119 -5.36 1.68 17.39
CA PHE A 119 -6.66 1.30 17.94
C PHE A 119 -7.52 0.67 16.85
N LEU A 120 -8.51 -0.15 17.23
CA LEU A 120 -9.50 -0.73 16.32
C LEU A 120 -9.98 0.22 15.21
N THR A 121 -10.26 1.48 15.54
CA THR A 121 -10.77 2.46 14.57
C THR A 121 -9.80 2.78 13.43
N ASP A 122 -8.50 2.71 13.69
CA ASP A 122 -7.46 2.91 12.69
C ASP A 122 -7.49 1.78 11.65
N GLU A 123 -7.82 0.57 12.11
CA GLU A 123 -7.91 -0.61 11.25
C GLU A 123 -9.18 -0.60 10.39
N LEU A 124 -10.30 -0.08 10.90
CA LEU A 124 -11.57 -0.02 10.15
C LEU A 124 -11.49 0.87 8.90
N GLN A 125 -10.79 2.02 8.98
CA GLN A 125 -10.58 2.88 7.81
C GLN A 125 -9.80 2.15 6.70
N ILE A 126 -8.83 1.34 7.10
CA ILE A 126 -8.02 0.56 6.17
C ILE A 126 -8.75 -0.69 5.71
N ALA A 127 -9.62 -1.28 6.54
CA ALA A 127 -10.48 -2.38 6.14
C ALA A 127 -11.35 -2.01 4.93
N THR A 128 -11.70 -0.73 4.74
CA THR A 128 -12.36 -0.24 3.52
C THR A 128 -11.48 -0.40 2.26
N ARG A 129 -10.13 -0.31 2.36
CA ARG A 129 -9.23 -0.58 1.21
C ARG A 129 -9.21 -2.06 0.85
N PHE A 130 -9.24 -2.94 1.85
CA PHE A 130 -9.44 -4.37 1.63
C PHE A 130 -10.83 -4.64 1.05
N GLU A 131 -11.86 -3.95 1.55
CA GLU A 131 -13.23 -4.04 1.04
C GLU A 131 -13.27 -3.74 -0.46
N GLN A 132 -12.60 -2.68 -0.93
CA GLN A 132 -12.50 -2.41 -2.38
C GLN A 132 -11.94 -3.58 -3.16
N ILE A 133 -10.84 -4.18 -2.72
CA ILE A 133 -10.25 -5.32 -3.43
C ILE A 133 -11.22 -6.51 -3.42
N PHE A 134 -11.71 -6.89 -2.24
CA PHE A 134 -12.58 -8.06 -2.08
C PHE A 134 -13.94 -7.89 -2.79
N HIS A 135 -14.56 -6.72 -2.71
CA HIS A 135 -15.84 -6.41 -3.34
C HIS A 135 -15.70 -6.16 -4.85
N ASP A 136 -14.80 -5.25 -5.24
CA ASP A 136 -14.74 -4.77 -6.61
C ASP A 136 -13.98 -5.73 -7.54
N SER A 137 -12.89 -6.31 -7.04
CA SER A 137 -12.07 -7.22 -7.85
C SER A 137 -12.61 -8.65 -7.73
N PHE A 138 -12.79 -9.14 -6.50
CA PHE A 138 -13.03 -10.57 -6.27
C PHE A 138 -14.51 -10.95 -6.12
N HIS A 139 -15.42 -9.98 -6.06
CA HIS A 139 -16.86 -10.22 -5.86
C HIS A 139 -17.15 -11.08 -4.61
N ALA A 140 -16.35 -10.89 -3.55
CA ALA A 140 -16.40 -11.69 -2.33
C ALA A 140 -17.61 -11.38 -1.44
N ASP A 141 -18.47 -10.43 -1.82
CA ASP A 141 -19.79 -10.18 -1.24
C ASP A 141 -20.79 -11.29 -1.60
N THR A 142 -20.61 -11.94 -2.75
CA THR A 142 -21.49 -13.01 -3.24
C THR A 142 -20.79 -14.37 -3.37
N ARG A 143 -19.46 -14.38 -3.38
CA ARG A 143 -18.65 -15.60 -3.54
C ARG A 143 -18.02 -16.01 -2.20
N PRO A 144 -18.36 -17.18 -1.64
CA PRO A 144 -17.67 -17.74 -0.48
C PRO A 144 -16.16 -17.80 -0.73
N THR A 145 -15.40 -17.13 0.14
CA THR A 145 -13.98 -16.85 -0.07
C THR A 145 -13.14 -17.30 1.12
N LEU A 146 -12.09 -18.08 0.86
CA LEU A 146 -11.06 -18.38 1.85
C LEU A 146 -9.90 -17.38 1.74
N ALA A 147 -9.71 -16.55 2.74
CA ALA A 147 -8.56 -15.66 2.85
C ALA A 147 -7.42 -16.36 3.60
N VAL A 148 -6.33 -16.66 2.90
CA VAL A 148 -5.15 -17.35 3.43
C VAL A 148 -4.05 -16.31 3.66
N ILE A 149 -3.75 -16.02 4.93
CA ILE A 149 -2.75 -15.00 5.29
C ILE A 149 -1.35 -15.62 5.25
N CYS A 150 -0.64 -15.34 4.16
CA CYS A 150 0.73 -15.77 3.88
C CYS A 150 1.79 -14.78 4.38
N PHE A 151 1.39 -13.60 4.85
CA PHE A 151 2.30 -12.67 5.53
C PHE A 151 2.84 -13.25 6.83
N ALA A 152 4.07 -12.87 7.19
CA ALA A 152 4.64 -13.22 8.49
C ALA A 152 3.74 -12.69 9.62
N LEU A 153 3.33 -13.58 10.52
CA LEU A 153 2.59 -13.24 11.73
C LEU A 153 3.55 -12.75 12.83
N GLY A 154 3.07 -11.89 13.73
CA GLY A 154 3.86 -11.34 14.84
C GLY A 154 3.65 -9.83 14.98
N THR A 155 4.71 -9.13 15.40
CA THR A 155 4.69 -7.68 15.61
C THR A 155 4.71 -6.86 14.32
N TRP A 156 4.98 -7.51 13.17
CA TRP A 156 4.96 -6.86 11.86
C TRP A 156 3.55 -6.51 11.44
N VAL A 157 3.40 -5.34 10.80
CA VAL A 157 2.08 -4.86 10.36
C VAL A 157 1.41 -5.86 9.40
N GLY A 158 2.12 -6.44 8.43
CA GLY A 158 1.48 -7.23 7.36
C GLY A 158 0.53 -8.35 7.83
N GLY A 159 0.95 -9.22 8.76
CA GLY A 159 0.20 -10.43 9.12
C GLY A 159 -1.07 -10.19 9.95
N ILE A 160 -0.91 -9.67 11.17
CA ILE A 160 -2.05 -9.47 12.09
C ILE A 160 -3.02 -8.42 11.54
N TYR A 161 -2.50 -7.36 10.95
CA TYR A 161 -3.30 -6.27 10.42
C TYR A 161 -4.21 -6.72 9.27
N THR A 162 -3.67 -7.48 8.31
CA THR A 162 -4.44 -8.06 7.21
C THR A 162 -5.47 -9.05 7.72
N THR A 163 -5.10 -9.86 8.72
CA THR A 163 -6.01 -10.80 9.39
C THR A 163 -7.22 -10.06 9.97
N ASN A 164 -6.98 -8.97 10.69
CA ASN A 164 -8.04 -8.16 11.30
C ASN A 164 -8.94 -7.53 10.24
N CYS A 165 -8.38 -6.92 9.19
CA CYS A 165 -9.16 -6.35 8.09
C CYS A 165 -10.10 -7.39 7.46
N CYS A 166 -9.61 -8.59 7.13
CA CYS A 166 -10.44 -9.66 6.59
C CYS A 166 -11.54 -10.11 7.59
N ARG A 167 -11.25 -10.17 8.90
CA ARG A 167 -12.25 -10.50 9.93
C ARG A 167 -13.29 -9.40 10.11
N TYR A 168 -12.93 -8.13 9.91
CA TYR A 168 -13.90 -7.03 9.91
C TYR A 168 -14.83 -7.11 8.70
N LEU A 169 -14.32 -7.43 7.50
CA LEU A 169 -15.17 -7.70 6.34
C LEU A 169 -16.14 -8.86 6.58
N ALA A 170 -15.66 -9.96 7.18
CA ALA A 170 -16.53 -11.07 7.58
C ALA A 170 -17.62 -10.60 8.56
N SER A 171 -17.27 -9.73 9.53
CA SER A 171 -18.23 -9.14 10.47
C SER A 171 -19.24 -8.21 9.79
N LYS A 172 -18.84 -7.56 8.69
CA LYS A 172 -19.69 -6.72 7.82
C LYS A 172 -20.65 -7.53 6.95
N GLY A 173 -20.54 -8.86 6.94
CA GLY A 173 -21.45 -9.77 6.26
C GLY A 173 -20.90 -10.38 4.97
N TYR A 174 -19.64 -10.12 4.63
CA TYR A 174 -18.99 -10.81 3.51
C TYR A 174 -18.78 -12.29 3.87
N PRO A 175 -19.06 -13.25 2.97
CA PRO A 175 -18.79 -14.69 3.17
C PRO A 175 -17.29 -15.01 3.08
N ILE A 176 -16.48 -14.39 3.94
CA ILE A 176 -15.03 -14.56 4.02
C ILE A 176 -14.67 -15.36 5.28
N THR A 177 -13.92 -16.45 5.09
CA THR A 177 -13.30 -17.21 6.17
C THR A 177 -11.79 -16.99 6.14
N VAL A 178 -11.17 -16.74 7.29
CA VAL A 178 -9.74 -16.39 7.39
C VAL A 178 -8.95 -17.53 8.04
N VAL A 179 -7.80 -17.85 7.46
CA VAL A 179 -6.81 -18.81 8.00
C VAL A 179 -5.42 -18.20 7.89
N THR A 180 -4.55 -18.47 8.87
CA THR A 180 -3.29 -17.74 9.06
C THR A 180 -2.08 -18.68 9.11
N PRO A 181 -1.74 -19.37 8.00
CA PRO A 181 -0.57 -20.25 7.97
C PRO A 181 0.77 -19.48 8.09
N GLY A 182 0.75 -18.16 7.91
CA GLY A 182 1.95 -17.34 7.91
C GLY A 182 2.86 -17.65 6.72
N ASN A 183 4.16 -17.51 6.91
CA ASN A 183 5.16 -17.80 5.86
C ASN A 183 5.62 -19.28 5.83
N ASN A 184 4.85 -20.20 6.41
CA ASN A 184 5.13 -21.63 6.37
C ASN A 184 4.49 -22.26 5.11
N LYS A 185 5.32 -22.58 4.10
CA LYS A 185 4.85 -23.16 2.83
C LYS A 185 4.12 -24.48 3.00
N GLU A 186 4.59 -25.38 3.86
CA GLU A 186 3.94 -26.67 4.11
C GLU A 186 2.53 -26.48 4.65
N GLU A 187 2.39 -25.53 5.57
CA GLU A 187 1.09 -25.20 6.16
C GLU A 187 0.17 -24.53 5.13
N ILE A 188 0.70 -23.65 4.27
CA ILE A 188 -0.07 -23.04 3.18
C ILE A 188 -0.60 -24.13 2.23
N PHE A 189 0.23 -25.09 1.82
CA PHE A 189 -0.20 -26.19 0.94
C PHE A 189 -1.28 -27.04 1.58
N ARG A 190 -1.08 -27.46 2.84
CA ARG A 190 -2.08 -28.21 3.60
C ARG A 190 -3.42 -27.47 3.66
N VAL A 191 -3.38 -26.19 4.03
CA VAL A 191 -4.58 -25.34 4.13
C VAL A 191 -5.31 -25.23 2.81
N VAL A 192 -4.61 -24.93 1.71
CA VAL A 192 -5.24 -24.77 0.40
C VAL A 192 -5.83 -26.11 -0.07
N GLN A 193 -5.11 -27.21 0.12
CA GLN A 193 -5.57 -28.53 -0.34
C GLN A 193 -6.76 -29.07 0.47
N GLU A 194 -6.76 -28.86 1.79
CA GLU A 194 -7.84 -29.36 2.67
C GLU A 194 -9.07 -28.44 2.68
N LEU A 195 -8.88 -27.12 2.66
CA LEU A 195 -9.97 -26.16 2.83
C LEU A 195 -10.38 -25.49 1.52
N GLY A 196 -9.48 -25.32 0.55
CA GLY A 196 -9.73 -24.52 -0.64
C GLY A 196 -10.94 -24.98 -1.46
N GLY A 197 -11.18 -26.29 -1.51
CA GLY A 197 -12.34 -26.87 -2.22
C GLY A 197 -13.70 -26.66 -1.54
N LEU A 198 -13.72 -26.11 -0.32
CA LEU A 198 -14.94 -25.75 0.41
C LEU A 198 -15.45 -24.34 0.07
N PHE A 199 -14.71 -23.60 -0.76
CA PHE A 199 -14.99 -22.22 -1.14
C PHE A 199 -15.01 -22.09 -2.66
N GLU A 200 -15.67 -21.04 -3.17
CA GLU A 200 -15.67 -20.76 -4.61
C GLU A 200 -14.32 -20.16 -5.07
N GLN A 201 -13.61 -19.50 -4.15
CA GLN A 201 -12.30 -18.92 -4.42
C GLN A 201 -11.42 -18.86 -3.18
N VAL A 202 -10.10 -18.88 -3.40
CA VAL A 202 -9.08 -18.71 -2.38
C VAL A 202 -8.26 -17.44 -2.69
N VAL A 203 -8.08 -16.58 -1.69
CA VAL A 203 -7.25 -15.38 -1.79
C VAL A 203 -5.97 -15.61 -0.99
N LEU A 204 -4.81 -15.56 -1.64
CA LEU A 204 -3.51 -15.59 -0.97
C LEU A 204 -3.05 -14.16 -0.69
N LEU A 205 -2.78 -13.85 0.58
CA LEU A 205 -2.38 -12.50 1.02
C LEU A 205 -0.93 -12.53 1.52
N GLY A 206 0.01 -11.95 0.76
CA GLY A 206 1.44 -12.07 1.07
C GLY A 206 2.36 -11.13 0.28
N TYR A 207 3.68 -11.30 0.44
CA TYR A 207 4.67 -10.54 -0.34
C TYR A 207 4.74 -11.12 -1.76
N PRO A 208 4.80 -10.30 -2.83
CA PRO A 208 4.82 -10.79 -4.21
C PRO A 208 5.81 -11.94 -4.46
N PRO A 209 7.14 -11.81 -4.26
CA PRO A 209 8.07 -12.90 -4.55
C PRO A 209 7.87 -14.12 -3.65
N PHE A 210 7.37 -13.94 -2.41
CA PHE A 210 7.02 -15.08 -1.57
C PHE A 210 5.81 -15.85 -2.09
N LEU A 211 4.77 -15.15 -2.57
CA LEU A 211 3.61 -15.80 -3.18
C LEU A 211 4.00 -16.52 -4.48
N LYS A 212 4.87 -15.94 -5.30
CA LYS A 212 5.43 -16.63 -6.46
C LYS A 212 6.16 -17.91 -6.06
N ASP A 213 7.03 -17.86 -5.05
CA ASP A 213 7.70 -19.06 -4.54
C ASP A 213 6.71 -20.14 -4.06
N VAL A 214 5.64 -19.75 -3.36
CA VAL A 214 4.58 -20.67 -2.93
C VAL A 214 3.92 -21.32 -4.14
N ILE A 215 3.57 -20.53 -5.15
CA ILE A 215 2.91 -21.02 -6.37
C ILE A 215 3.82 -21.99 -7.12
N ASP A 216 5.08 -21.62 -7.33
CA ASP A 216 6.06 -22.42 -8.07
C ASP A 216 6.37 -23.74 -7.37
N ASP A 217 6.62 -23.70 -6.06
CA ASP A 217 6.84 -24.91 -5.26
C ASP A 217 5.58 -25.78 -5.21
N GLY A 218 4.39 -25.16 -5.17
CA GLY A 218 3.12 -25.88 -5.25
C GLY A 218 2.95 -26.61 -6.57
N ILE A 219 3.28 -25.98 -7.70
CA ILE A 219 3.28 -26.62 -9.03
C ILE A 219 4.22 -27.82 -9.04
N ALA A 220 5.45 -27.65 -8.54
CA ALA A 220 6.45 -28.73 -8.46
C ALA A 220 5.98 -29.90 -7.59
N ARG A 221 5.08 -29.66 -6.63
CA ARG A 221 4.49 -30.66 -5.73
C ARG A 221 3.13 -31.19 -6.19
N GLY A 222 2.65 -30.77 -7.36
CA GLY A 222 1.38 -31.21 -7.92
C GLY A 222 0.13 -30.54 -7.30
N VAL A 223 0.27 -29.37 -6.68
CA VAL A 223 -0.88 -28.54 -6.28
C VAL A 223 -1.54 -27.98 -7.53
N GLU A 224 -2.79 -28.37 -7.78
CA GLU A 224 -3.57 -27.93 -8.93
C GLU A 224 -4.25 -26.57 -8.65
N TRP A 225 -3.46 -25.50 -8.63
CA TRP A 225 -3.90 -24.14 -8.26
C TRP A 225 -5.18 -23.68 -8.97
N GLN A 226 -5.35 -24.04 -10.24
CA GLN A 226 -6.49 -23.66 -11.08
C GLN A 226 -7.83 -24.14 -10.50
N LYS A 227 -7.85 -25.19 -9.67
CA LYS A 227 -9.05 -25.70 -8.99
C LYS A 227 -9.63 -24.71 -7.99
N TYR A 228 -8.81 -23.83 -7.43
CA TYR A 228 -9.16 -22.99 -6.28
C TYR A 228 -9.48 -21.55 -6.66
N GLN A 229 -9.49 -21.22 -7.96
CA GLN A 229 -9.74 -19.87 -8.47
C GLN A 229 -8.90 -18.80 -7.72
N ILE A 230 -7.60 -19.04 -7.60
CA ILE A 230 -6.70 -18.23 -6.77
C ILE A 230 -6.77 -16.75 -7.15
N LYS A 231 -6.89 -15.90 -6.13
CA LYS A 231 -6.69 -14.45 -6.20
C LYS A 231 -5.51 -14.04 -5.33
N LEU A 232 -4.87 -12.92 -5.65
CA LEU A 232 -3.69 -12.43 -4.92
C LEU A 232 -3.93 -11.04 -4.33
N VAL A 233 -3.63 -10.86 -3.05
CA VAL A 233 -3.46 -9.53 -2.44
C VAL A 233 -2.03 -9.38 -1.97
N MET A 234 -1.34 -8.37 -2.48
CA MET A 234 0.09 -8.22 -2.29
C MET A 234 0.45 -6.93 -1.60
N ALA A 235 1.50 -6.91 -0.80
CA ALA A 235 2.01 -5.70 -0.18
C ALA A 235 3.50 -5.82 0.13
N GLY A 236 4.12 -4.68 0.45
CA GLY A 236 5.47 -4.61 1.03
C GLY A 236 6.61 -4.57 0.03
N GLU A 237 6.39 -5.00 -1.22
CA GLU A 237 7.41 -4.98 -2.28
C GLU A 237 6.78 -4.62 -3.63
N VAL A 238 7.61 -4.08 -4.53
CA VAL A 238 7.23 -3.70 -5.90
C VAL A 238 7.32 -4.88 -6.85
N PHE A 239 6.49 -4.89 -7.90
CA PHE A 239 6.53 -5.89 -8.97
C PHE A 239 6.09 -5.28 -10.31
N SER A 240 6.51 -5.87 -11.42
CA SER A 240 6.23 -5.41 -12.78
C SER A 240 4.88 -5.93 -13.30
N GLU A 241 4.38 -5.41 -14.43
CA GLU A 241 3.18 -6.00 -15.06
C GLU A 241 3.49 -7.34 -15.75
N GLU A 242 4.75 -7.55 -16.14
CA GLU A 242 5.29 -8.81 -16.65
C GLU A 242 5.22 -9.89 -15.57
N TRP A 243 5.64 -9.57 -14.35
CA TRP A 243 5.52 -10.44 -13.18
C TRP A 243 4.07 -10.83 -12.93
N ARG A 244 3.15 -9.85 -12.97
CA ARG A 244 1.72 -10.10 -12.78
C ARG A 244 1.20 -11.07 -13.82
N SER A 245 1.57 -10.87 -15.09
CA SER A 245 1.18 -11.77 -16.17
C SER A 245 1.78 -13.17 -16.02
N LEU A 246 3.06 -13.28 -15.62
CA LEU A 246 3.71 -14.58 -15.37
C LEU A 246 3.02 -15.37 -14.26
N VAL A 247 2.81 -14.75 -13.10
CA VAL A 247 2.17 -15.41 -11.96
C VAL A 247 0.70 -15.68 -12.23
N GLY A 248 0.01 -14.77 -12.92
CA GLY A 248 -1.35 -14.98 -13.40
C GLY A 248 -1.48 -16.20 -14.32
N GLU A 249 -0.59 -16.35 -15.30
CA GLU A 249 -0.56 -17.50 -16.20
C GLU A 249 -0.42 -18.83 -15.43
N ARG A 250 0.49 -18.88 -14.45
CA ARG A 250 0.69 -20.04 -13.58
C ARG A 250 -0.55 -20.41 -12.77
N LEU A 251 -1.37 -19.43 -12.43
CA LEU A 251 -2.64 -19.62 -11.71
C LEU A 251 -3.84 -19.89 -12.64
N GLY A 252 -3.66 -19.77 -13.96
CA GLY A 252 -4.75 -19.86 -14.93
C GLY A 252 -5.67 -18.63 -14.95
N ALA A 253 -5.13 -17.46 -14.57
CA ALA A 253 -5.83 -16.19 -14.56
C ALA A 253 -6.38 -15.83 -15.96
N LYS A 254 -7.63 -15.40 -16.02
CA LYS A 254 -8.34 -14.98 -17.25
C LYS A 254 -8.60 -13.48 -17.29
N ASN A 255 -8.60 -12.82 -16.14
CA ASN A 255 -8.91 -11.41 -16.02
C ASN A 255 -7.85 -10.70 -15.14
N PRO A 256 -6.72 -10.29 -15.73
CA PRO A 256 -5.59 -9.72 -14.99
C PRO A 256 -5.93 -8.51 -14.11
N CYS A 257 -6.96 -7.73 -14.47
CA CYS A 257 -7.41 -6.56 -13.72
C CYS A 257 -8.23 -6.90 -12.46
N TYR A 258 -8.72 -8.14 -12.34
CA TYR A 258 -9.65 -8.56 -11.27
C TYR A 258 -9.13 -9.73 -10.43
N GLU A 259 -7.92 -10.24 -10.70
CA GLU A 259 -7.42 -11.46 -10.04
C GLU A 259 -6.21 -11.23 -9.13
N SER A 260 -5.68 -10.01 -9.13
CA SER A 260 -4.63 -9.59 -8.22
C SER A 260 -4.74 -8.12 -7.92
N ALA A 261 -4.35 -7.70 -6.72
CA ALA A 261 -4.24 -6.29 -6.36
C ALA A 261 -3.08 -6.08 -5.38
N SER A 262 -2.36 -4.98 -5.54
CA SER A 262 -1.34 -4.52 -4.59
C SER A 262 -1.88 -3.48 -3.61
N LEU A 263 -1.36 -3.49 -2.39
CA LEU A 263 -1.55 -2.49 -1.35
C LEU A 263 -0.25 -1.70 -1.21
N TYR A 264 -0.32 -0.38 -1.43
CA TYR A 264 0.74 0.53 -1.04
C TYR A 264 0.53 0.92 0.41
N GLY A 265 1.52 0.66 1.26
CA GLY A 265 1.41 0.97 2.68
C GLY A 265 2.74 0.89 3.40
N THR A 266 2.76 1.49 4.58
CA THR A 266 3.93 1.57 5.45
C THR A 266 3.54 1.31 6.90
N ALA A 267 4.49 0.92 7.75
CA ALA A 267 4.17 0.56 9.14
C ALA A 267 3.58 1.74 9.95
N ASP A 268 3.94 2.96 9.58
CA ASP A 268 3.49 4.23 10.13
C ASP A 268 2.09 4.63 9.67
N ALA A 269 1.76 4.46 8.39
CA ALA A 269 0.47 4.86 7.85
C ALA A 269 -0.58 3.73 7.82
N GLY A 270 -0.14 2.46 7.89
CA GLY A 270 -0.94 1.34 7.40
C GLY A 270 -1.03 1.35 5.88
N VAL A 271 -2.17 0.98 5.30
CA VAL A 271 -2.41 1.10 3.85
C VAL A 271 -2.70 2.56 3.50
N LEU A 272 -1.99 3.05 2.50
CA LEU A 272 -2.12 4.40 1.94
C LEU A 272 -2.96 4.42 0.67
N GLY A 273 -2.92 3.35 -0.11
CA GLY A 273 -3.72 3.18 -1.33
C GLY A 273 -3.68 1.73 -1.80
N ASN A 274 -4.54 1.39 -2.74
CA ASN A 274 -4.61 0.05 -3.32
C ASN A 274 -4.82 0.09 -4.82
N GLU A 275 -4.36 -0.97 -5.48
CA GLU A 275 -4.75 -1.22 -6.85
C GLU A 275 -6.26 -1.52 -6.91
N THR A 276 -6.90 -0.92 -7.88
CA THR A 276 -8.25 -1.17 -8.36
C THR A 276 -8.19 -1.70 -9.80
N PRO A 277 -9.26 -2.35 -10.31
CA PRO A 277 -9.34 -2.73 -11.72
C PRO A 277 -9.01 -1.58 -12.67
N LEU A 278 -9.45 -0.35 -12.35
CA LEU A 278 -9.09 0.86 -13.07
C LEU A 278 -7.59 1.13 -13.08
N SER A 279 -6.95 1.19 -11.90
CA SER A 279 -5.50 1.46 -11.84
C SER A 279 -4.67 0.36 -12.52
N ILE A 280 -5.08 -0.91 -12.44
CA ILE A 280 -4.38 -2.02 -13.09
C ILE A 280 -4.52 -1.92 -14.61
N CYS A 281 -5.73 -1.67 -15.12
CA CYS A 281 -6.00 -1.48 -16.54
C CYS A 281 -5.11 -0.36 -17.13
N ILE A 282 -5.04 0.78 -16.44
CA ILE A 282 -4.22 1.92 -16.82
C ILE A 282 -2.73 1.56 -16.76
N ARG A 283 -2.27 0.95 -15.67
CA ARG A 283 -0.86 0.56 -15.50
C ARG A 283 -0.40 -0.41 -16.58
N ARG A 284 -1.25 -1.37 -16.96
CA ARG A 284 -1.00 -2.33 -18.06
C ARG A 284 -0.92 -1.66 -19.43
N PHE A 285 -1.80 -0.70 -19.70
CA PHE A 285 -1.69 0.11 -20.91
C PHE A 285 -0.36 0.86 -20.95
N LEU A 286 0.04 1.50 -19.85
CA LEU A 286 1.30 2.26 -19.75
C LEU A 286 2.54 1.36 -19.85
N ALA A 287 2.50 0.13 -19.32
CA ALA A 287 3.58 -0.85 -19.49
C ALA A 287 3.84 -1.16 -20.98
N ASN A 288 2.77 -1.31 -21.77
CA ASN A 288 2.87 -1.55 -23.22
C ASN A 288 3.14 -0.27 -24.04
N ASN A 289 3.11 0.91 -23.42
CA ASN A 289 3.28 2.20 -24.07
C ASN A 289 4.32 3.05 -23.31
N PRO A 290 5.61 2.68 -23.34
CA PRO A 290 6.65 3.28 -22.51
C PRO A 290 6.85 4.78 -22.76
N ASP A 291 6.59 5.28 -23.98
CA ASP A 291 6.62 6.71 -24.27
C ASP A 291 5.47 7.48 -23.58
N ALA A 292 4.30 6.85 -23.46
CA ALA A 292 3.18 7.42 -22.69
C ALA A 292 3.50 7.41 -21.19
N ALA A 293 4.05 6.31 -20.67
CA ALA A 293 4.48 6.23 -19.26
C ALA A 293 5.53 7.30 -18.93
N ARG A 294 6.55 7.46 -19.77
CA ARG A 294 7.59 8.49 -19.59
C ARG A 294 7.02 9.90 -19.66
N SER A 295 6.09 10.15 -20.58
CA SER A 295 5.42 11.46 -20.68
C SER A 295 4.54 11.77 -19.46
N LEU A 296 3.96 10.76 -18.82
CA LEU A 296 3.09 10.94 -17.66
C LEU A 296 3.87 11.14 -16.37
N PHE A 297 4.86 10.27 -16.12
CA PHE A 297 5.54 10.20 -14.84
C PHE A 297 6.91 10.87 -14.83
N GLY A 298 7.47 11.22 -16.00
CA GLY A 298 8.79 11.84 -16.11
C GLY A 298 9.98 10.90 -15.98
N GLU A 299 9.75 9.60 -15.74
CA GLU A 299 10.79 8.57 -15.63
C GLU A 299 10.57 7.42 -16.63
N SER A 300 11.65 6.69 -16.95
CA SER A 300 11.57 5.53 -17.85
C SER A 300 10.99 4.28 -17.18
N ARG A 301 11.06 4.19 -15.85
CA ARG A 301 10.51 3.06 -15.10
C ARG A 301 9.01 3.24 -14.90
N LEU A 302 8.28 2.13 -14.79
CA LEU A 302 6.84 2.16 -14.51
C LEU A 302 6.62 2.12 -12.98
N PRO A 303 5.98 3.13 -12.38
CA PRO A 303 5.73 3.14 -10.95
C PRO A 303 4.64 2.13 -10.56
N THR A 304 4.54 1.83 -9.26
CA THR A 304 3.28 1.36 -8.69
C THR A 304 2.23 2.43 -8.88
N LEU A 305 1.04 2.08 -9.34
CA LEU A 305 -0.08 3.00 -9.54
C LEU A 305 -1.28 2.50 -8.76
N VAL A 306 -1.75 3.28 -7.79
CA VAL A 306 -2.87 2.91 -6.92
C VAL A 306 -3.86 4.07 -6.79
N GLN A 307 -5.10 3.77 -6.40
CA GLN A 307 -6.05 4.79 -5.95
C GLN A 307 -6.02 4.90 -4.43
N TYR A 308 -6.32 6.09 -3.91
CA TYR A 308 -6.37 6.36 -2.48
C TYR A 308 -7.61 7.17 -2.11
N ASP A 309 -7.97 7.15 -0.82
CA ASP A 309 -9.04 7.98 -0.26
C ASP A 309 -8.44 9.26 0.32
N PRO A 310 -8.67 10.43 -0.31
CA PRO A 310 -8.04 11.68 0.10
C PRO A 310 -8.57 12.23 1.43
N LEU A 311 -9.70 11.72 1.95
CA LEU A 311 -10.21 12.11 3.27
C LEU A 311 -9.51 11.36 4.41
N HIS A 312 -9.05 10.14 4.16
CA HIS A 312 -8.39 9.31 5.17
C HIS A 312 -6.85 9.40 5.10
N ARG A 313 -6.30 9.52 3.89
CA ARG A 313 -4.87 9.68 3.64
C ARG A 313 -4.68 10.81 2.64
N PHE A 314 -4.42 12.00 3.17
CA PHE A 314 -4.21 13.19 2.36
C PHE A 314 -2.77 13.22 1.86
N PHE A 315 -2.57 13.11 0.55
CA PHE A 315 -1.25 13.18 -0.07
C PHE A 315 -0.88 14.60 -0.50
N GLU A 316 0.39 14.95 -0.30
CA GLU A 316 1.02 16.11 -0.93
C GLU A 316 2.31 15.67 -1.64
N VAL A 317 2.80 16.51 -2.55
CA VAL A 317 4.08 16.30 -3.23
C VAL A 317 5.01 17.46 -2.86
N SER A 318 6.23 17.15 -2.44
CA SER A 318 7.26 18.13 -2.12
C SER A 318 8.43 18.02 -3.10
N ASP A 319 8.77 19.14 -3.72
CA ASP A 319 10.01 19.31 -4.50
C ASP A 319 11.23 19.65 -3.60
N ARG A 320 11.01 19.89 -2.29
CA ARG A 320 12.08 20.24 -1.36
C ARG A 320 12.85 18.99 -0.93
N ALA A 321 14.10 18.90 -1.38
CA ALA A 321 15.09 17.97 -0.87
C ALA A 321 15.28 18.15 0.65
N THR A 322 14.83 17.20 1.46
CA THR A 322 15.34 17.09 2.84
C THR A 322 16.77 16.58 2.76
N ARG A 323 17.75 17.49 2.91
CA ARG A 323 19.22 17.25 2.93
C ARG A 323 19.67 15.84 2.46
N GLY A 324 20.03 15.72 1.17
CA GLY A 324 20.77 14.57 0.65
C GLY A 324 20.27 13.97 -0.67
N GLY A 325 19.05 14.28 -1.10
CA GLY A 325 18.52 13.86 -2.41
C GLY A 325 18.37 15.04 -3.34
N GLU A 326 19.21 15.15 -4.38
CA GLU A 326 19.01 16.15 -5.43
C GLU A 326 17.73 15.81 -6.24
N GLY A 327 16.84 16.79 -6.39
CA GLY A 327 15.94 16.91 -7.55
C GLY A 327 14.65 16.07 -7.66
N ASN A 328 14.42 15.07 -6.80
CA ASN A 328 13.24 14.19 -6.97
C ASN A 328 12.04 14.61 -6.11
N ARG A 329 10.84 14.57 -6.72
CA ARG A 329 9.54 14.74 -6.04
C ARG A 329 9.34 13.65 -5.00
N THR A 330 9.15 14.05 -3.75
CA THR A 330 8.87 13.15 -2.63
C THR A 330 7.42 13.24 -2.19
N LEU A 331 6.85 12.10 -1.80
CA LEU A 331 5.51 12.03 -1.26
C LEU A 331 5.49 12.43 0.22
N LEU A 332 4.46 13.19 0.59
CA LEU A 332 4.07 13.46 1.96
C LEU A 332 2.67 12.89 2.18
N PHE A 333 2.36 12.54 3.42
CA PHE A 333 0.97 12.25 3.77
C PHE A 333 0.56 12.84 5.12
N SER A 334 -0.73 13.10 5.26
CA SER A 334 -1.40 13.39 6.52
C SER A 334 -2.50 12.36 6.74
N GLY A 335 -2.61 11.84 7.97
CA GLY A 335 -3.60 10.84 8.31
C GLY A 335 -3.71 10.59 9.80
N ASP A 336 -4.91 10.22 10.22
CA ASP A 336 -5.18 9.83 11.61
C ASP A 336 -4.83 8.35 11.84
N ASN A 337 -4.27 8.06 13.00
CA ASN A 337 -3.90 6.74 13.53
C ASN A 337 -3.65 6.88 15.05
N GLY A 338 -3.34 5.78 15.75
CA GLY A 338 -2.85 5.82 17.13
C GLY A 338 -1.68 6.77 17.36
N VAL A 339 -0.80 6.92 16.35
CA VAL A 339 0.13 8.05 16.19
C VAL A 339 -0.30 8.86 14.95
N PRO A 340 -1.02 9.99 15.12
CA PRO A 340 -1.40 10.84 14.01
C PRO A 340 -0.17 11.50 13.37
N LEU A 341 -0.17 11.58 12.04
CA LEU A 341 0.93 12.17 11.27
C LEU A 341 0.39 13.25 10.34
N LEU A 342 1.05 14.40 10.34
CA LEU A 342 0.71 15.56 9.52
C LEU A 342 1.91 15.92 8.67
N ARG A 343 1.70 16.06 7.36
CA ARG A 343 2.75 16.38 6.37
C ARG A 343 4.01 15.54 6.58
N TYR A 344 3.81 14.27 6.87
CA TYR A 344 4.91 13.38 7.18
C TYR A 344 5.61 12.95 5.90
N HIS A 345 6.92 13.16 5.88
CA HIS A 345 7.78 12.82 4.76
C HIS A 345 8.07 11.33 4.74
N ILE A 346 7.42 10.61 3.82
CA ILE A 346 7.49 9.15 3.73
C ILE A 346 8.76 8.65 3.03
N ALA A 347 9.50 9.56 2.40
CA ALA A 347 10.74 9.34 1.64
C ALA A 347 10.59 8.47 0.39
N ASP A 348 9.35 8.18 -0.02
CA ASP A 348 9.08 7.54 -1.31
C ASP A 348 8.95 8.61 -2.39
N THR A 349 9.54 8.32 -3.56
CA THR A 349 9.48 9.19 -4.74
C THR A 349 8.23 8.88 -5.57
N GLY A 350 7.61 9.92 -6.12
CA GLY A 350 6.35 9.76 -6.82
C GLY A 350 5.52 11.04 -6.90
N GLY A 351 4.22 10.89 -7.13
CA GLY A 351 3.29 12.01 -7.17
C GLY A 351 1.83 11.58 -7.18
N THR A 352 0.94 12.56 -7.28
CA THR A 352 -0.51 12.36 -7.38
C THR A 352 -1.03 12.83 -8.73
N ILE A 353 -2.13 12.24 -9.19
CA ILE A 353 -2.82 12.61 -10.42
C ILE A 353 -4.33 12.57 -10.13
N ALA A 354 -5.05 13.64 -10.45
CA ALA A 354 -6.50 13.65 -10.28
C ALA A 354 -7.19 12.66 -11.24
N TYR A 355 -8.36 12.15 -10.86
CA TYR A 355 -9.10 11.17 -11.65
C TYR A 355 -9.34 11.63 -13.09
N ASP A 356 -9.90 12.83 -13.26
CA ASP A 356 -10.22 13.38 -14.59
C ASP A 356 -8.97 13.69 -15.42
N GLU A 357 -7.88 14.09 -14.78
CA GLU A 357 -6.61 14.36 -15.45
C GLU A 357 -6.00 13.09 -16.03
N MET A 358 -6.04 11.99 -15.25
CA MET A 358 -5.59 10.67 -15.71
C MET A 358 -6.42 10.21 -16.93
N LEU A 359 -7.75 10.25 -16.84
CA LEU A 359 -8.61 9.82 -17.94
C LEU A 359 -8.42 10.69 -19.19
N LYS A 360 -8.32 12.01 -19.03
CA LYS A 360 -8.05 12.94 -20.13
C LYS A 360 -6.71 12.64 -20.81
N PHE A 361 -5.67 12.35 -20.03
CA PHE A 361 -4.34 12.00 -20.55
C PHE A 361 -4.36 10.74 -21.43
N LEU A 362 -5.13 9.73 -21.01
CA LEU A 362 -5.30 8.46 -21.74
C LEU A 362 -6.16 8.63 -22.99
N ALA A 363 -7.25 9.39 -22.90
CA ALA A 363 -8.14 9.68 -24.04
C ALA A 363 -7.40 10.40 -25.18
N GLN A 364 -6.48 11.33 -24.85
CA GLN A 364 -5.62 11.98 -25.84
C GLN A 364 -4.69 11.02 -26.59
N ARG A 365 -4.51 9.80 -26.08
CA ARG A 365 -3.72 8.72 -26.68
C ARG A 365 -4.59 7.60 -27.25
N GLY A 366 -5.90 7.84 -27.39
CA GLY A 366 -6.83 6.89 -27.97
C GLY A 366 -7.11 5.67 -27.09
N PHE A 367 -6.93 5.79 -25.77
CA PHE A 367 -7.23 4.72 -24.82
C PHE A 367 -8.33 5.14 -23.84
N ASP A 368 -9.40 4.35 -23.79
CA ASP A 368 -10.47 4.46 -22.80
C ASP A 368 -10.43 3.23 -21.86
N PRO A 369 -9.95 3.39 -20.61
CA PRO A 369 -9.93 2.29 -19.65
C PRO A 369 -11.34 1.88 -19.19
N LEU A 370 -12.34 2.78 -19.26
CA LEU A 370 -13.70 2.49 -18.82
C LEU A 370 -14.39 1.56 -19.81
N GLU A 371 -14.27 1.82 -21.12
CA GLU A 371 -14.75 0.93 -22.17
C GLU A 371 -14.07 -0.45 -22.07
N THR A 372 -12.75 -0.46 -21.87
CA THR A 372 -11.97 -1.71 -21.72
C THR A 372 -12.47 -2.53 -20.54
N LEU A 373 -12.72 -1.90 -19.40
CA LEU A 373 -13.17 -2.58 -18.20
C LEU A 373 -14.61 -3.04 -18.29
N GLN A 374 -15.53 -2.27 -18.91
CA GLN A 374 -16.93 -2.69 -19.10
C GLN A 374 -17.06 -4.05 -19.81
N GLN A 375 -16.10 -4.40 -20.67
CA GLN A 375 -16.05 -5.70 -21.34
C GLN A 375 -15.61 -6.86 -20.42
N GLN A 376 -14.93 -6.55 -19.31
CA GLN A 376 -14.31 -7.49 -18.37
C GLN A 376 -15.03 -7.55 -17.00
N GLY A 377 -15.79 -6.51 -16.65
CA GLY A 377 -16.51 -6.35 -15.37
C GLY A 377 -17.07 -4.93 -15.21
N THR A 378 -17.96 -4.73 -14.23
CA THR A 378 -18.58 -3.40 -14.00
C THR A 378 -18.22 -2.78 -12.66
N ARG A 379 -17.51 -3.50 -11.78
CA ARG A 379 -17.09 -3.00 -10.46
C ARG A 379 -15.66 -2.46 -10.47
N GLY A 380 -15.35 -1.60 -9.51
CA GLY A 380 -13.99 -1.09 -9.26
C GLY A 380 -13.61 0.16 -10.05
N ILE A 381 -14.62 0.88 -10.58
CA ILE A 381 -14.46 2.18 -11.21
C ILE A 381 -15.01 3.22 -10.24
N HIS A 382 -14.11 3.93 -9.57
CA HIS A 382 -14.43 5.00 -8.63
C HIS A 382 -13.63 6.25 -9.00
N SER A 383 -14.24 7.42 -8.82
CA SER A 383 -13.70 8.78 -9.06
C SER A 383 -12.57 9.19 -8.09
N LEU A 384 -11.84 8.21 -7.55
CA LEU A 384 -10.74 8.43 -6.61
C LEU A 384 -9.47 8.92 -7.32
N PRO A 385 -8.69 9.80 -6.70
CA PRO A 385 -7.39 10.22 -7.22
C PRO A 385 -6.38 9.06 -7.22
N PHE A 386 -5.35 9.21 -8.05
CA PHE A 386 -4.24 8.27 -8.16
C PHE A 386 -3.01 8.78 -7.41
N VAL A 387 -2.26 7.86 -6.83
CA VAL A 387 -0.88 8.09 -6.40
C VAL A 387 0.02 7.09 -7.12
N TYR A 388 1.14 7.59 -7.66
CA TYR A 388 2.17 6.76 -8.28
C TYR A 388 3.45 6.81 -7.46
N VAL A 389 4.10 5.65 -7.31
CA VAL A 389 5.23 5.46 -6.38
C VAL A 389 6.36 4.70 -7.09
N PHE A 390 7.55 5.30 -7.10
CA PHE A 390 8.78 4.69 -7.61
C PHE A 390 9.61 4.00 -6.51
N GLY A 391 9.20 4.15 -5.24
CA GLY A 391 9.91 3.63 -4.08
C GLY A 391 10.96 4.62 -3.55
N ARG A 392 11.86 4.12 -2.69
CA ARG A 392 12.92 4.92 -2.07
C ARG A 392 14.16 4.98 -2.94
N SER A 393 14.75 6.16 -3.02
CA SER A 393 16.06 6.37 -3.64
C SER A 393 17.17 5.52 -3.00
N ASP A 394 17.01 5.12 -1.73
CA ASP A 394 18.05 4.46 -0.92
C ASP A 394 18.45 3.05 -1.39
N PHE A 395 17.65 2.39 -2.23
CA PHE A 395 17.98 1.06 -2.78
C PHE A 395 18.68 1.11 -4.15
N THR A 396 18.97 2.32 -4.64
CA THR A 396 19.66 2.55 -5.90
C THR A 396 21.15 2.25 -5.75
N VAL A 397 21.70 1.45 -6.66
CA VAL A 397 23.14 1.21 -6.72
C VAL A 397 23.75 2.09 -7.81
N SER A 398 24.69 2.97 -7.46
CA SER A 398 25.40 3.80 -8.45
C SER A 398 26.64 3.07 -8.98
N TYR A 399 26.69 2.86 -10.29
CA TYR A 399 27.82 2.22 -10.99
C TYR A 399 28.27 3.10 -12.17
N PHE A 400 29.53 3.53 -12.17
CA PHE A 400 30.07 4.51 -13.13
C PHE A 400 29.21 5.78 -13.32
N GLY A 401 28.54 6.24 -12.25
CA GLY A 401 27.67 7.42 -12.29
C GLY A 401 26.27 7.16 -12.85
N ALA A 402 25.98 5.94 -13.33
CA ALA A 402 24.62 5.51 -13.64
C ALA A 402 23.95 4.97 -12.38
N ASN A 403 22.74 5.47 -12.10
CA ASN A 403 21.88 4.93 -11.06
C ASN A 403 21.18 3.67 -11.58
N ILE A 404 21.51 2.53 -10.99
CA ILE A 404 20.92 1.23 -11.31
C ILE A 404 19.92 0.87 -10.23
N TYR A 405 18.67 0.77 -10.65
CA TYR A 405 17.55 0.51 -9.78
C TYR A 405 17.21 -0.97 -9.82
N PRO A 406 16.86 -1.60 -8.68
CA PRO A 406 16.45 -3.01 -8.65
C PRO A 406 15.38 -3.33 -9.69
N GLU A 407 14.42 -2.44 -9.90
CA GLU A 407 13.32 -2.61 -10.86
C GLU A 407 13.81 -2.82 -12.30
N ASN A 408 14.93 -2.20 -12.70
CA ASN A 408 15.51 -2.41 -14.02
C ASN A 408 16.05 -3.84 -14.19
N VAL A 409 16.61 -4.41 -13.11
CA VAL A 409 17.15 -5.78 -13.10
C VAL A 409 16.01 -6.78 -13.05
N THR A 410 14.98 -6.52 -12.24
CA THR A 410 13.77 -7.36 -12.12
C THR A 410 13.14 -7.61 -13.49
N VAL A 411 12.91 -6.57 -14.30
CA VAL A 411 12.33 -6.70 -15.65
C VAL A 411 13.18 -7.60 -16.56
N GLY A 412 14.52 -7.54 -16.44
CA GLY A 412 15.43 -8.40 -17.18
C GLY A 412 15.36 -9.87 -16.74
N LEU A 413 15.27 -10.12 -15.43
CA LEU A 413 15.16 -11.48 -14.87
C LEU A 413 13.81 -12.14 -15.18
N GLU A 414 12.79 -11.36 -15.51
CA GLU A 414 11.43 -11.82 -15.84
C GLU A 414 11.24 -12.12 -17.33
N GLN A 415 12.25 -11.92 -18.17
CA GLN A 415 12.16 -12.21 -19.60
C GLN A 415 11.99 -13.72 -19.89
N PRO A 416 11.29 -14.10 -20.99
CA PRO A 416 10.98 -15.49 -21.32
C PRO A 416 12.18 -16.44 -21.33
N GLU A 417 13.36 -15.97 -21.73
CA GLU A 417 14.59 -16.76 -21.85
C GLU A 417 15.23 -17.08 -20.49
N ILE A 418 14.97 -16.26 -19.46
CA ILE A 418 15.62 -16.31 -18.14
C ILE A 418 14.68 -16.80 -17.04
N LYS A 419 13.37 -16.49 -17.13
CA LYS A 419 12.38 -16.68 -16.06
C LYS A 419 12.22 -18.11 -15.54
N GLU A 420 12.62 -19.11 -16.32
CA GLU A 420 12.59 -20.53 -15.93
C GLU A 420 13.80 -20.93 -15.05
N TRP A 421 14.87 -20.13 -15.04
CA TRP A 421 16.12 -20.42 -14.35
C TRP A 421 16.29 -19.67 -13.02
N VAL A 422 15.46 -18.65 -12.77
CA VAL A 422 15.59 -17.75 -11.62
C VAL A 422 14.25 -17.56 -10.91
N THR A 423 14.32 -17.26 -9.61
CA THR A 423 13.12 -17.00 -8.80
C THR A 423 12.59 -15.57 -8.95
N GLY A 424 13.43 -14.65 -9.44
CA GLY A 424 13.19 -13.20 -9.42
C GLY A 424 13.74 -12.51 -8.17
N LYS A 425 14.24 -13.27 -7.18
CA LYS A 425 15.00 -12.71 -6.06
C LYS A 425 16.43 -12.47 -6.49
N PHE A 426 17.00 -11.35 -6.06
CA PHE A 426 18.41 -11.08 -6.28
C PHE A 426 18.96 -10.11 -5.24
N VAL A 427 20.28 -10.10 -5.12
CA VAL A 427 21.03 -9.04 -4.44
C VAL A 427 21.76 -8.23 -5.49
N LEU A 428 21.47 -6.92 -5.55
CA LEU A 428 22.20 -5.96 -6.35
C LEU A 428 23.24 -5.26 -5.50
N GLN A 429 24.49 -5.29 -5.94
CA GLN A 429 25.59 -4.57 -5.28
C GLN A 429 26.66 -4.16 -6.29
N VAL A 430 27.40 -3.09 -5.97
CA VAL A 430 28.68 -2.80 -6.63
C VAL A 430 29.78 -3.37 -5.75
N LYS A 431 30.47 -4.38 -6.28
CA LYS A 431 31.65 -4.99 -5.66
C LYS A 431 32.92 -4.39 -6.24
N GLU A 432 34.01 -4.57 -5.52
CA GLU A 432 35.34 -4.12 -5.89
C GLU A 432 36.28 -5.34 -5.84
N ASP A 433 37.08 -5.54 -6.89
CA ASP A 433 38.09 -6.60 -6.91
C ASP A 433 39.39 -6.19 -6.19
N ALA A 434 40.38 -7.07 -6.17
CA ALA A 434 41.68 -6.81 -5.51
C ALA A 434 42.45 -5.63 -6.14
N ASP A 435 42.18 -5.33 -7.42
CA ASP A 435 42.79 -4.25 -8.19
C ASP A 435 41.98 -2.95 -8.13
N LYS A 436 40.95 -2.90 -7.27
CA LYS A 436 40.05 -1.75 -7.10
C LYS A 436 39.12 -1.48 -8.29
N ASN A 437 38.97 -2.44 -9.21
CA ASN A 437 37.96 -2.32 -10.26
C ASN A 437 36.58 -2.58 -9.68
N ARG A 438 35.66 -1.66 -9.94
CA ARG A 438 34.27 -1.82 -9.58
C ARG A 438 33.54 -2.65 -10.63
N PHE A 439 32.72 -3.59 -10.19
CA PHE A 439 31.80 -4.33 -11.05
C PHE A 439 30.42 -4.46 -10.42
N LEU A 440 29.40 -4.42 -11.27
CA LEU A 440 28.03 -4.69 -10.85
C LEU A 440 27.86 -6.19 -10.63
N SER A 441 27.38 -6.57 -9.46
CA SER A 441 27.07 -7.96 -9.10
C SER A 441 25.57 -8.10 -8.88
N VAL A 442 24.94 -8.92 -9.71
CA VAL A 442 23.58 -9.42 -9.54
C VAL A 442 23.71 -10.89 -9.15
N VAL A 443 23.31 -11.23 -7.93
CA VAL A 443 23.28 -12.63 -7.46
C VAL A 443 21.83 -13.05 -7.37
N VAL A 444 21.42 -14.03 -8.18
CA VAL A 444 20.05 -14.55 -8.31
C VAL A 444 19.83 -15.84 -7.55
#